data_AF-A0A8T4NH89-F1
#
_entry.id   AF-A0A8T4NH89-F1
#
_cell.length_a   1.000
_cell.length_b   1.000
_cell.length_c   1.000
_cell.angle_alpha   90.00
_cell.angle_beta   90.00
_cell.angle_gamma   90.00
#
_symmetry.space_group_name_H-M   'P 1'
#
loop_
_entity.id
_entity.type
_entity.pdbx_description
1 polymer ?
#
loop_
_entity_poly.entity_id
_entity_poly.type
_entity_poly.pdbx_seq_one_letter_code
_entity_poly.pdbx_strand_id
1 'polypeptide(L)'
;MNFSFILIGSTHSFVDDFLKQEEIIKSVKPEFVLSEELENLKLDTEDKVKEILEKKFISDMTSFDEVEKLIKLCFEKKIKLIGIDFHNFGFDENLQRKIKNQKELIKEDEERLNKIVEEREKLHLSKILEYKSKTKRPLVIILGCWHLRENSLLRKKLKNYKIIAPLDENGGVLFEPNNSEIKYGEIISNEE
;
A
#
# COMPACT_ATOMS: atom_id res chain seq x y z
N MET A 1 8.64 -15.58 15.23
CA MET A 1 9.34 -15.47 13.92
C MET A 1 9.58 -14.00 13.64
N ASN A 2 10.75 -13.64 13.09
CA ASN A 2 11.12 -12.24 12.85
C ASN A 2 11.13 -11.98 11.33
N PHE A 3 10.00 -11.52 10.80
CA PHE A 3 9.83 -11.24 9.37
C PHE A 3 10.57 -9.95 8.98
N SER A 4 11.19 -9.93 7.81
CA SER A 4 11.79 -8.71 7.25
C SER A 4 10.73 -7.75 6.71
N PHE A 5 9.61 -8.30 6.22
CA PHE A 5 8.55 -7.57 5.54
C PHE A 5 7.19 -7.99 6.09
N ILE A 6 6.39 -7.00 6.52
CA ILE A 6 4.98 -7.16 6.88
C ILE A 6 4.16 -6.38 5.84
N LEU A 7 3.54 -7.10 4.92
CA LEU A 7 2.69 -6.57 3.86
C LEU A 7 1.24 -6.54 4.35
N ILE A 8 0.57 -5.40 4.22
CA ILE A 8 -0.84 -5.22 4.60
C ILE A 8 -1.63 -4.91 3.33
N GLY A 9 -2.64 -5.73 3.05
CA GLY A 9 -3.56 -5.51 1.94
C GLY A 9 -4.57 -4.43 2.28
N SER A 10 -4.58 -3.36 1.48
CA SER A 10 -5.57 -2.29 1.49
C SER A 10 -6.69 -2.62 0.51
N THR A 11 -7.92 -2.38 0.96
CA THR A 11 -9.14 -2.58 0.17
C THR A 11 -9.62 -1.30 -0.50
N HIS A 12 -8.93 -0.18 -0.29
CA HIS A 12 -9.39 1.15 -0.69
C HIS A 12 -10.78 1.46 -0.13
N SER A 13 -10.99 1.17 1.17
CA SER A 13 -12.15 1.59 1.96
C SER A 13 -13.44 0.79 1.82
N PHE A 14 -13.43 -0.42 1.24
CA PHE A 14 -14.61 -1.31 1.36
C PHE A 14 -14.68 -2.06 2.70
N VAL A 15 -13.57 -2.11 3.45
CA VAL A 15 -13.56 -2.37 4.90
C VAL A 15 -12.80 -1.27 5.64
N ASP A 16 -12.85 -1.27 6.98
CA ASP A 16 -11.99 -0.39 7.79
C ASP A 16 -10.55 -0.93 7.84
N ASP A 17 -9.82 -0.66 6.76
CA ASP A 17 -8.40 -1.03 6.62
C ASP A 17 -7.54 -0.43 7.74
N PHE A 18 -7.89 0.77 8.20
CA PHE A 18 -7.09 1.51 9.17
C PHE A 18 -7.01 0.81 10.52
N LEU A 19 -8.09 0.19 11.00
CA LEU A 19 -8.05 -0.55 12.27
C LEU A 19 -7.00 -1.66 12.25
N LYS A 20 -6.91 -2.41 11.15
CA LYS A 20 -5.91 -3.48 11.00
C LYS A 20 -4.51 -2.90 10.83
N GLN A 21 -4.35 -1.85 10.02
CA GLN A 21 -3.07 -1.15 9.88
C GLN A 21 -2.54 -0.67 11.24
N GLU A 22 -3.40 -0.04 12.05
CA GLU A 22 -3.06 0.48 13.37
C GLU A 22 -2.61 -0.63 14.33
N GLU A 23 -3.36 -1.74 14.39
CA GLU A 23 -3.03 -2.92 15.20
C GLU A 23 -1.61 -3.42 14.88
N ILE A 24 -1.31 -3.60 13.59
CA ILE A 24 -0.03 -4.13 13.13
C ILE A 24 1.11 -3.13 13.39
N ILE A 25 0.91 -1.84 13.10
CA ILE A 25 1.92 -0.81 13.35
C ILE A 25 2.27 -0.72 14.84
N LYS A 26 1.26 -0.74 15.73
CA LYS A 26 1.47 -0.70 17.19
C LYS A 26 2.22 -1.94 17.70
N SER A 27 1.97 -3.11 17.10
CA SER A 27 2.61 -4.37 17.46
C SER A 27 4.07 -4.43 16.96
N VAL A 28 4.29 -4.15 15.68
CA VAL A 28 5.60 -4.26 15.00
C VAL A 28 6.56 -3.15 15.42
N LYS A 29 6.05 -1.94 15.70
CA LYS A 29 6.85 -0.74 16.06
C LYS A 29 7.97 -0.46 15.02
N PRO A 30 7.63 -0.39 13.72
CA PRO A 30 8.62 -0.23 12.67
C PRO A 30 9.29 1.15 12.75
N GLU A 31 10.47 1.29 12.13
CA GLU A 31 11.06 2.61 11.88
C GLU A 31 10.41 3.30 10.67
N PHE A 32 10.03 2.49 9.67
CA PHE A 32 9.44 2.95 8.41
C PHE A 32 8.12 2.22 8.15
N VAL A 33 7.12 2.99 7.75
CA VAL A 33 5.92 2.49 7.08
C VAL A 33 5.97 2.95 5.64
N LEU A 34 5.82 2.03 4.71
CA LEU A 34 5.72 2.28 3.27
C LEU A 34 4.25 2.18 2.87
N SER A 35 3.69 3.13 2.13
CA SER A 35 2.27 3.12 1.71
C SER A 35 2.11 3.51 0.24
N GLU A 36 1.28 2.76 -0.47
CA GLU A 36 0.86 3.04 -1.84
C GLU A 36 0.06 4.34 -1.94
N GLU A 37 -0.89 4.54 -1.02
CA GLU A 37 -1.82 5.66 -0.97
C GLU A 37 -1.12 7.00 -0.68
N LEU A 38 0.09 6.96 -0.13
CA LEU A 38 0.91 8.16 0.03
C LEU A 38 1.64 8.56 -1.26
N GLU A 39 1.47 7.79 -2.34
CA GLU A 39 2.04 8.00 -3.67
C GLU A 39 3.55 8.22 -3.61
N ASN A 40 4.05 9.38 -4.04
CA ASN A 40 5.47 9.71 -4.05
C ASN A 40 5.89 10.62 -2.89
N LEU A 41 4.98 10.95 -1.96
CA LEU A 41 5.29 11.82 -0.84
C LEU A 41 6.22 11.14 0.16
N LYS A 42 7.01 11.93 0.88
CA LYS A 42 7.91 11.44 1.93
C LYS A 42 7.69 12.25 3.18
N LEU A 43 7.09 11.64 4.20
CA LEU A 43 6.79 12.26 5.48
C LEU A 43 7.77 11.71 6.53
N ASP A 44 9.04 12.05 6.33
CA ASP A 44 10.18 11.59 7.13
C ASP A 44 10.71 12.65 8.12
N THR A 45 10.13 13.85 8.10
CA THR A 45 10.41 14.95 9.03
C THR A 45 9.11 15.57 9.55
N GLU A 46 9.17 16.17 10.73
CA GLU A 46 8.02 16.85 11.35
C GLU A 46 7.47 17.98 10.48
N ASP A 47 8.33 18.77 9.83
CA ASP A 47 7.91 19.88 8.97
C ASP A 47 7.07 19.40 7.78
N LYS A 48 7.48 18.30 7.13
CA LYS A 48 6.72 17.72 6.01
C LYS A 48 5.38 17.16 6.45
N VAL A 49 5.31 16.59 7.66
CA VAL A 49 4.05 16.13 8.25
C VAL A 49 3.12 17.31 8.54
N LYS A 50 3.63 18.40 9.13
CA LYS A 50 2.83 19.60 9.38
C LYS A 50 2.32 20.20 8.07
N GLU A 51 3.19 20.34 7.08
CA GLU A 51 2.84 20.86 5.76
C GLU A 51 1.70 20.06 5.12
N ILE A 52 1.75 18.72 5.13
CA ILE A 52 0.69 17.91 4.52
C ILE A 52 -0.63 17.97 5.31
N LEU A 53 -0.57 18.05 6.65
CA LEU A 53 -1.75 18.18 7.50
C LEU A 53 -2.44 19.54 7.35
N GLU A 54 -1.67 20.58 7.02
CA GLU A 54 -2.19 21.92 6.70
C GLU A 54 -2.76 21.97 5.28
N LYS A 55 -2.02 21.45 4.30
CA LYS A 55 -2.41 21.44 2.88
C LYS A 55 -3.63 20.56 2.62
N LYS A 56 -3.76 19.44 3.34
CA LYS A 56 -4.84 18.44 3.22
C LYS A 56 -5.07 17.97 1.78
N PHE A 57 -4.00 17.79 1.02
CA PHE A 57 -4.06 17.37 -0.38
C PHE A 57 -2.89 16.45 -0.70
N ILE A 58 -3.20 15.23 -1.13
CA ILE A 58 -2.23 14.25 -1.64
C ILE A 58 -2.10 14.41 -3.15
N SER A 59 -3.20 14.15 -3.87
CA SER A 59 -3.24 14.17 -5.33
C SER A 59 -4.69 14.23 -5.82
N ASP A 60 -4.87 14.16 -7.14
CA ASP A 60 -6.19 14.00 -7.72
C ASP A 60 -6.72 12.59 -7.47
N MET A 61 -5.88 11.57 -7.44
CA MET A 61 -6.31 10.17 -7.34
C MET A 61 -6.54 9.68 -5.91
N THR A 62 -5.93 10.32 -4.91
CA THR A 62 -6.02 9.89 -3.51
C THR A 62 -6.58 11.00 -2.64
N SER A 63 -7.70 10.72 -1.96
CA SER A 63 -8.28 11.64 -0.99
C SER A 63 -7.39 11.73 0.26
N PHE A 64 -7.23 12.93 0.81
CA PHE A 64 -6.48 13.12 2.05
C PHE A 64 -7.09 12.35 3.24
N ASP A 65 -8.42 12.21 3.26
CA ASP A 65 -9.14 11.52 4.35
C ASP A 65 -8.78 10.02 4.43
N GLU A 66 -8.39 9.41 3.31
CA GLU A 66 -7.97 8.00 3.26
C GLU A 66 -6.67 7.76 4.03
N VAL A 67 -5.76 8.75 4.02
CA VAL A 67 -4.43 8.62 4.62
C VAL A 67 -4.26 9.42 5.92
N GLU A 68 -5.17 10.32 6.25
CA GLU A 68 -5.02 11.24 7.39
C GLU A 68 -4.76 10.49 8.71
N LYS A 69 -5.53 9.44 8.98
CA LYS A 69 -5.38 8.64 10.20
C LYS A 69 -4.01 7.95 10.27
N LEU A 70 -3.52 7.43 9.14
CA LEU A 70 -2.19 6.81 9.04
C LEU A 70 -1.07 7.83 9.25
N ILE A 71 -1.20 9.03 8.66
CA ILE A 71 -0.24 10.13 8.85
C ILE A 71 -0.16 10.51 10.33
N LYS A 72 -1.31 10.74 10.99
CA LYS A 72 -1.37 11.10 12.42
C LYS A 72 -0.78 10.01 13.30
N LEU A 73 -1.11 8.74 13.06
CA LEU A 73 -0.57 7.61 13.81
C LEU A 73 0.96 7.53 13.70
N CYS A 74 1.49 7.59 12.48
CA CYS A 74 2.94 7.53 12.24
C CYS A 74 3.64 8.72 12.90
N PHE A 75 3.07 9.92 12.80
CA PHE A 75 3.62 11.11 13.44
C PHE A 75 3.68 10.98 14.97
N GLU A 76 2.58 10.59 15.62
CA GLU A 76 2.51 10.40 17.06
C GLU A 76 3.54 9.35 17.55
N LYS A 77 3.72 8.27 16.78
CA LYS A 77 4.66 7.19 17.10
C LYS A 77 6.09 7.45 16.62
N LYS A 78 6.37 8.61 16.02
CA LYS A 78 7.68 8.98 15.44
C LYS A 78 8.19 7.96 14.40
N ILE A 79 7.27 7.45 13.59
CA ILE A 79 7.52 6.52 12.48
C ILE A 79 7.61 7.34 11.19
N LYS A 80 8.61 7.04 10.35
CA LYS A 80 8.74 7.70 9.04
C LYS A 80 7.77 7.05 8.05
N LEU A 81 6.87 7.86 7.48
CA LEU A 81 5.86 7.40 6.53
C LEU A 81 6.28 7.78 5.11
N ILE A 82 6.40 6.79 4.23
CA ILE A 82 7.01 6.94 2.92
C ILE A 82 6.07 6.42 1.85
N GLY A 83 5.78 7.26 0.87
CA GLY A 83 5.11 6.90 -0.36
C GLY A 83 6.01 6.08 -1.26
N ILE A 84 5.46 5.01 -1.84
CA ILE A 84 6.18 4.08 -2.70
C ILE A 84 5.65 4.01 -4.13
N ASP A 85 4.68 4.84 -4.50
CA ASP A 85 4.07 4.88 -5.83
C ASP A 85 4.41 6.16 -6.60
N PHE A 86 3.94 6.25 -7.84
CA PHE A 86 3.95 7.46 -8.63
C PHE A 86 2.86 8.43 -8.16
N HIS A 87 3.09 9.72 -8.38
CA HIS A 87 2.04 10.71 -8.24
C HIS A 87 0.86 10.40 -9.18
N ASN A 88 -0.37 10.49 -8.67
CA ASN A 88 -1.59 10.07 -9.36
C ASN A 88 -1.50 8.63 -9.93
N PHE A 89 -0.72 7.76 -9.28
CA PHE A 89 -0.42 6.39 -9.72
C PHE A 89 0.18 6.30 -11.14
N GLY A 90 0.74 7.41 -11.66
CA GLY A 90 1.28 7.49 -13.02
C GLY A 90 0.21 7.62 -14.12
N PHE A 91 -1.05 7.82 -13.76
CA PHE A 91 -2.14 8.03 -14.71
C PHE A 91 -2.12 9.45 -15.27
N ASP A 92 -2.41 9.59 -16.56
CA ASP A 92 -2.68 10.92 -17.14
C ASP A 92 -4.12 11.37 -16.86
N GLU A 93 -4.41 12.65 -17.11
CA GLU A 93 -5.73 13.24 -16.82
C GLU A 93 -6.89 12.46 -17.47
N ASN A 94 -6.69 11.90 -18.67
CA ASN A 94 -7.72 11.16 -19.37
C ASN A 94 -8.02 9.83 -18.66
N LEU A 95 -6.98 9.07 -18.32
CA LEU A 95 -7.11 7.79 -17.64
C LEU A 95 -7.63 7.97 -16.21
N GLN A 96 -7.13 8.99 -15.48
CA GLN A 96 -7.65 9.38 -14.16
C GLN A 96 -9.16 9.62 -14.21
N ARG A 97 -9.62 10.41 -15.18
CA ARG A 97 -11.06 10.69 -15.37
C ARG A 97 -11.85 9.42 -15.69
N LYS A 98 -11.32 8.50 -16.51
CA LYS A 98 -12.02 7.24 -16.83
C LYS A 98 -12.16 6.35 -15.59
N ILE A 99 -11.07 6.19 -14.84
CA ILE A 99 -11.04 5.38 -13.60
C ILE A 99 -11.98 5.95 -12.55
N LYS A 100 -11.91 7.26 -12.25
CA LYS A 100 -12.78 7.90 -11.25
C LYS A 100 -14.27 7.79 -11.57
N ASN A 101 -14.61 7.84 -12.85
CA ASN A 101 -16.00 7.72 -13.30
C ASN A 101 -16.42 6.27 -13.57
N GLN A 102 -15.59 5.29 -13.23
CA GLN A 102 -15.84 3.86 -13.45
C GLN A 102 -16.27 3.55 -14.90
N LYS A 103 -15.65 4.25 -15.87
CA LYS A 103 -15.95 4.04 -17.29
C LYS A 103 -15.26 2.78 -17.78
N GLU A 104 -15.95 2.02 -18.63
CA GLU A 104 -15.35 0.93 -19.39
C GLU A 104 -14.17 1.46 -20.22
N LEU A 105 -13.04 0.79 -20.09
CA LEU A 105 -11.81 1.13 -20.79
C LEU A 105 -11.82 0.49 -22.18
N ILE A 106 -11.38 1.23 -23.19
CA ILE A 106 -11.11 0.61 -24.48
C ILE A 106 -9.79 -0.17 -24.38
N LYS A 107 -9.60 -1.15 -25.26
CA LYS A 107 -8.40 -2.02 -25.29
C LYS A 107 -7.06 -1.26 -25.18
N GLU A 108 -6.93 -0.11 -25.85
CA GLU A 108 -5.72 0.71 -25.77
C GLU A 108 -5.48 1.28 -24.37
N ASP A 109 -6.54 1.72 -23.67
CA ASP A 109 -6.42 2.17 -22.28
C ASP A 109 -6.11 1.01 -21.34
N GLU A 110 -6.67 -0.18 -21.57
CA GLU A 110 -6.37 -1.38 -20.78
C GLU A 110 -4.91 -1.79 -20.94
N GLU A 111 -4.39 -1.85 -22.16
CA GLU A 111 -2.98 -2.13 -22.44
C GLU A 111 -2.07 -1.09 -21.77
N ARG A 112 -2.47 0.18 -21.79
CA ARG A 112 -1.75 1.24 -21.11
C ARG A 112 -1.81 1.10 -19.58
N LEU A 113 -2.96 0.80 -19.02
CA LEU A 113 -3.14 0.57 -17.59
C LEU A 113 -2.28 -0.59 -17.12
N ASN A 114 -2.26 -1.70 -17.86
CA ASN A 114 -1.42 -2.86 -17.55
C ASN A 114 0.07 -2.50 -17.52
N LYS A 115 0.56 -1.73 -18.50
CA LYS A 115 1.95 -1.23 -18.50
C LYS A 115 2.24 -0.35 -17.28
N ILE A 116 1.33 0.57 -16.94
CA ILE A 116 1.49 1.43 -15.76
C ILE A 116 1.57 0.57 -14.50
N VAL A 117 0.68 -0.41 -14.35
CA VAL A 117 0.63 -1.30 -13.20
C VAL A 117 1.92 -2.13 -13.07
N GLU A 118 2.49 -2.62 -14.17
CA GLU A 118 3.80 -3.29 -14.16
C GLU A 118 4.93 -2.36 -13.68
N GLU A 119 4.95 -1.11 -14.13
CA GLU A 119 5.94 -0.12 -13.69
C GLU A 119 5.75 0.25 -12.22
N ARG A 120 4.50 0.32 -11.73
CA ARG A 120 4.18 0.52 -10.32
C ARG A 120 4.75 -0.61 -9.46
N GLU A 121 4.54 -1.88 -9.83
CA GLU A 121 5.10 -3.02 -9.09
C GLU A 121 6.64 -2.99 -9.03
N LYS A 122 7.30 -2.57 -10.12
CA LYS A 122 8.77 -2.40 -10.14
C LYS A 122 9.22 -1.28 -9.21
N LEU A 123 8.51 -0.14 -9.20
CA LEU A 123 8.79 0.97 -8.30
C LEU A 123 8.60 0.56 -6.83
N HIS A 124 7.48 -0.10 -6.51
CA HIS A 124 7.20 -0.62 -5.17
C HIS A 124 8.35 -1.49 -4.67
N LEU A 125 8.76 -2.48 -5.48
CA LEU A 125 9.86 -3.39 -5.13
C LEU A 125 11.16 -2.61 -4.90
N SER A 126 11.50 -1.69 -5.81
CA SER A 126 12.71 -0.87 -5.69
C SER A 126 12.73 -0.07 -4.40
N LYS A 127 11.60 0.57 -4.04
CA LYS A 127 11.45 1.34 -2.80
C LYS A 127 11.52 0.46 -1.56
N ILE A 128 10.85 -0.69 -1.56
CA ILE A 128 10.90 -1.65 -0.45
C ILE A 128 12.35 -2.08 -0.18
N LEU A 129 13.11 -2.43 -1.21
CA LEU A 129 14.51 -2.83 -1.08
C LEU A 129 15.40 -1.64 -0.64
N GLU A 130 15.18 -0.44 -1.20
CA GLU A 130 15.87 0.80 -0.81
C GLU A 130 15.72 1.03 0.71
N TYR A 131 14.50 1.00 1.24
CA TYR A 131 14.25 1.28 2.65
C TYR A 131 14.60 0.12 3.57
N LYS A 132 14.55 -1.13 3.08
CA LYS A 132 15.02 -2.28 3.87
C LYS A 132 16.50 -2.17 4.18
N SER A 133 17.30 -1.64 3.25
CA SER A 133 18.73 -1.39 3.46
C SER A 133 19.02 -0.34 4.55
N LYS A 134 18.05 0.53 4.85
CA LYS A 134 18.17 1.63 5.83
C LYS A 134 17.79 1.24 7.25
N THR A 135 17.22 0.06 7.46
CA THR A 135 16.78 -0.37 8.80
C THR A 135 17.00 -1.87 9.07
N LYS A 136 17.28 -2.17 10.34
CA LYS A 136 17.31 -3.55 10.84
C LYS A 136 15.94 -4.05 11.31
N ARG A 137 14.97 -3.15 11.52
CA ARG A 137 13.62 -3.52 11.92
C ARG A 137 12.82 -4.07 10.74
N PRO A 138 11.72 -4.79 10.99
CA PRO A 138 10.75 -5.13 9.94
C PRO A 138 10.21 -3.86 9.28
N LEU A 139 10.01 -3.90 7.97
CA LEU A 139 9.22 -2.89 7.27
C LEU A 139 7.73 -3.25 7.34
N VAL A 140 6.88 -2.28 7.63
CA VAL A 140 5.44 -2.39 7.39
C VAL A 140 5.14 -1.72 6.05
N ILE A 141 4.46 -2.45 5.16
CA ILE A 141 4.22 -2.06 3.76
C ILE A 141 2.73 -2.20 3.49
N ILE A 142 2.07 -1.10 3.15
CA ILE A 142 0.63 -1.02 2.85
C ILE A 142 0.47 -0.85 1.34
N LEU A 143 -0.26 -1.77 0.73
CA LEU A 143 -0.46 -1.85 -0.72
C LEU A 143 -1.90 -2.27 -1.01
N GLY A 144 -2.46 -1.86 -2.14
CA GLY A 144 -3.71 -2.40 -2.67
C GLY A 144 -3.62 -3.92 -2.82
N CYS A 145 -4.69 -4.63 -2.44
CA CYS A 145 -4.72 -6.09 -2.39
C CYS A 145 -4.25 -6.75 -3.71
N TRP A 146 -4.54 -6.15 -4.86
CA TRP A 146 -4.14 -6.64 -6.18
C TRP A 146 -2.61 -6.84 -6.34
N HIS A 147 -1.80 -5.99 -5.69
CA HIS A 147 -0.34 -6.10 -5.69
C HIS A 147 0.18 -7.31 -4.87
N LEU A 148 -0.71 -7.98 -4.12
CA LEU A 148 -0.42 -9.14 -3.26
C LEU A 148 -0.92 -10.48 -3.84
N ARG A 149 -1.44 -10.47 -5.08
CA ARG A 149 -1.80 -11.70 -5.82
C ARG A 149 -0.62 -12.66 -5.93
N GLU A 150 -0.89 -13.96 -6.02
CA GLU A 150 0.13 -15.02 -5.94
C GLU A 150 1.28 -14.87 -6.93
N ASN A 151 0.99 -14.43 -8.15
CA ASN A 151 1.97 -14.25 -9.20
C ASN A 151 2.58 -12.83 -9.25
N SER A 152 2.36 -11.98 -8.24
CA SER A 152 2.88 -10.61 -8.21
C SER A 152 4.41 -10.58 -8.17
N LEU A 153 4.99 -9.50 -8.70
CA LEU A 153 6.44 -9.32 -8.68
C LEU A 153 6.98 -9.30 -7.25
N LEU A 154 6.24 -8.67 -6.33
CA LEU A 154 6.59 -8.54 -4.92
C LEU A 154 6.71 -9.92 -4.26
N ARG A 155 5.71 -10.79 -4.40
CA ARG A 155 5.73 -12.13 -3.79
C ARG A 155 6.80 -13.05 -4.39
N LYS A 156 7.13 -12.88 -5.67
CA LYS A 156 8.19 -13.62 -6.36
C LYS A 156 9.60 -13.20 -5.92
N LYS A 157 9.79 -11.92 -5.59
CA LYS A 157 11.12 -11.34 -5.33
C LYS A 157 11.44 -11.16 -3.85
N LEU A 158 10.44 -10.88 -3.02
CA LEU A 158 10.61 -10.75 -1.58
C LEU A 158 10.61 -12.14 -0.92
N LYS A 159 11.39 -12.26 0.15
CA LYS A 159 11.60 -13.45 0.96
C LYS A 159 11.45 -13.07 2.44
N ASN A 160 11.22 -14.03 3.33
CA ASN A 160 10.95 -13.77 4.75
C ASN A 160 9.87 -12.68 4.98
N TYR A 161 8.68 -12.91 4.44
CA TYR A 161 7.55 -11.98 4.51
C TYR A 161 6.30 -12.59 5.15
N LYS A 162 5.46 -11.71 5.69
CA LYS A 162 4.10 -12.01 6.12
C LYS A 162 3.14 -11.05 5.39
N ILE A 163 2.11 -11.58 4.75
CA ILE A 163 0.99 -10.82 4.21
C ILE A 163 -0.18 -10.91 5.19
N ILE A 164 -0.82 -9.78 5.46
CA ILE A 164 -2.03 -9.65 6.27
C ILE A 164 -3.05 -8.93 5.40
N ALA A 165 -4.06 -9.65 4.92
CA ALA A 165 -5.04 -9.12 3.98
C ALA A 165 -6.40 -9.80 4.19
N PRO A 166 -7.50 -9.20 3.71
CA PRO A 166 -8.77 -9.89 3.55
C PRO A 166 -8.59 -11.15 2.72
N LEU A 167 -9.05 -12.29 3.24
CA LEU A 167 -8.98 -13.57 2.52
C LEU A 167 -10.36 -14.09 2.12
N ASP A 168 -10.42 -14.78 0.98
CA ASP A 168 -11.57 -15.58 0.58
C ASP A 168 -11.63 -16.92 1.34
N GLU A 169 -12.67 -17.71 1.08
CA GLU A 169 -12.88 -19.02 1.70
C GLU A 169 -11.79 -20.06 1.38
N ASN A 170 -11.01 -19.84 0.32
CA ASN A 170 -9.90 -20.69 -0.10
C ASN A 170 -8.55 -20.19 0.45
N GLY A 171 -8.53 -19.09 1.22
CA GLY A 171 -7.31 -18.47 1.74
C GLY A 171 -6.57 -17.60 0.72
N GLY A 172 -7.19 -17.30 -0.42
CA GLY A 172 -6.69 -16.34 -1.41
C GLY A 172 -6.95 -14.89 -0.97
N VAL A 173 -6.13 -13.94 -1.45
CA VAL A 173 -6.36 -12.51 -1.17
C VAL A 173 -7.61 -12.04 -1.90
N LEU A 174 -8.52 -11.39 -1.17
CA LEU A 174 -9.73 -10.80 -1.72
C LEU A 174 -9.42 -9.48 -2.42
N PHE A 175 -9.84 -9.32 -3.68
CA PHE A 175 -9.59 -8.10 -4.48
C PHE A 175 -10.82 -7.20 -4.64
N GLU A 176 -12.01 -7.73 -4.36
CA GLU A 176 -13.28 -7.03 -4.53
C GLU A 176 -14.25 -7.39 -3.39
N PRO A 177 -15.22 -6.52 -3.05
CA PRO A 177 -16.21 -6.82 -2.03
C PRO A 177 -17.01 -8.09 -2.41
N ASN A 178 -17.31 -8.91 -1.40
CA ASN A 178 -18.24 -10.05 -1.54
C ASN A 178 -19.34 -9.98 -0.47
N ASN A 179 -20.36 -10.82 -0.62
CA ASN A 179 -21.50 -10.86 0.32
C ASN A 179 -21.18 -11.56 1.64
N SER A 180 -19.95 -12.04 1.83
CA SER A 180 -19.51 -12.77 3.02
C SER A 180 -18.90 -11.83 4.06
N GLU A 181 -18.86 -12.31 5.31
CA GLU A 181 -18.11 -11.63 6.37
C GLU A 181 -16.62 -11.62 6.04
N ILE A 182 -16.07 -10.44 5.75
CA ILE A 182 -14.67 -10.27 5.38
C ILE A 182 -13.78 -10.47 6.60
N LYS A 183 -12.83 -11.41 6.53
CA LYS A 183 -11.86 -11.70 7.59
C LYS A 183 -10.45 -11.47 7.09
N TYR A 184 -9.64 -10.79 7.90
CA TYR A 184 -8.20 -10.73 7.67
C TYR A 184 -7.57 -12.07 8.04
N GLY A 185 -6.79 -12.62 7.12
CA GLY A 185 -5.95 -13.78 7.36
C GLY A 185 -4.49 -13.49 7.06
N GLU A 186 -3.66 -14.52 7.16
CA GLU A 186 -2.20 -14.40 7.06
C GLU A 186 -1.64 -15.38 6.02
N ILE A 187 -0.75 -14.89 5.17
CA ILE A 187 0.03 -15.72 4.23
C ILE A 187 1.51 -15.50 4.55
N ILE A 188 2.24 -16.57 4.80
CA ILE A 188 3.63 -16.52 5.27
C ILE A 188 4.56 -17.16 4.25
N SER A 189 5.69 -16.51 3.97
CA SER A 189 6.81 -17.09 3.22
C SER A 189 8.08 -17.02 4.07
N ASN A 190 8.56 -18.19 4.48
CA ASN A 190 9.75 -18.38 5.33
C ASN A 190 11.00 -18.80 4.53
N GLU A 191 10.95 -18.77 3.19
CA GLU A 191 12.14 -19.06 2.40
C GLU A 191 13.20 -17.99 2.71
N GLU A 192 14.35 -18.43 3.23
CA GLU A 192 15.54 -17.60 3.50
C GLU A 192 16.24 -17.19 2.20
#